data_AF-A0A3Q3GJ59-F1
#
_entry.id   AF-A0A3Q3GJ59-F1
#
_cell.length_a   1.000
_cell.length_b   1.000
_cell.length_c   1.000
_cell.angle_alpha   90.00
_cell.angle_beta   90.00
_cell.angle_gamma   90.00
#
_symmetry.space_group_name_H-M   'P 1'
#
loop_
_entity.id
_entity.type
_entity.pdbx_description
1 polymer ?
#
loop_
_entity_poly.entity_id
_entity_poly.type
_entity_poly.pdbx_seq_one_letter_code
_entity_poly.pdbx_strand_id
1 'polypeptide(L)'
;MQLFHMKNLFKTCRFAKEVLEQFDSLPGHLTEDLHLFSLNDLSAVRNGDLAPRMKELLKLGTIHAAGCVLCQAKGFVCEFCGNDKDIIFPFQLNKCQRCEECHACYHRNCFRAGKDCPRCQRLAERRERMARKNMEEQEDEGGDEMNTYLRRLLYPGLKFLLPSTAASGHCFNSDLFNSYWLS
;
A
#
# COMPACT_ATOMS: atom_id res chain seq x y z
N MET A 1 -1.52 16.83 14.02
CA MET A 1 -1.53 15.77 12.98
C MET A 1 -0.80 16.14 11.70
N GLN A 2 -0.93 17.37 11.19
CA GLN A 2 -0.30 17.75 9.91
C GLN A 2 1.24 17.67 9.94
N LEU A 3 1.88 18.27 10.96
CA LEU A 3 3.34 18.28 11.10
C LEU A 3 3.95 16.86 11.18
N PHE A 4 3.30 15.94 11.90
CA PHE A 4 3.70 14.53 11.97
C PHE A 4 3.78 13.87 10.59
N HIS A 5 2.71 13.96 9.79
CA HIS A 5 2.68 13.37 8.46
C HIS A 5 3.71 14.02 7.51
N MET A 6 3.94 15.33 7.66
CA MET A 6 4.96 16.05 6.88
C MET A 6 6.37 15.61 7.27
N LYS A 7 6.68 15.54 8.56
CA LYS A 7 7.99 15.11 9.05
C LYS A 7 8.32 13.69 8.57
N ASN A 8 7.37 12.77 8.64
CA ASN A 8 7.55 11.40 8.14
C ASN A 8 7.80 11.34 6.63
N LEU A 9 7.10 12.17 5.84
CA LEU A 9 7.37 12.28 4.41
C LEU A 9 8.81 12.77 4.17
N PHE A 10 9.22 13.84 4.85
CA PHE A 10 10.51 14.47 4.66
C PHE A 10 11.69 13.61 5.15
N LYS A 11 11.53 12.82 6.22
CA LYS A 11 12.51 11.81 6.66
C LYS A 11 12.92 10.84 5.54
N THR A 12 12.06 10.64 4.54
CA THR A 12 12.32 9.77 3.38
C THR A 12 12.63 10.53 2.08
N CYS A 13 12.89 11.84 2.16
CA CYS A 13 13.20 12.71 1.03
C CYS A 13 14.60 13.32 1.18
N ARG A 14 15.54 12.96 0.29
CA ARG A 14 16.91 13.47 0.32
C ARG A 14 17.04 14.99 0.06
N PHE A 15 16.02 15.62 -0.52
CA PHE A 15 16.00 17.06 -0.80
C PHE A 15 15.38 17.88 0.33
N ALA A 16 14.83 17.23 1.36
CA ALA A 16 14.09 17.91 2.43
C ALA A 16 14.97 18.29 3.63
N LYS A 17 16.30 18.22 3.51
CA LYS A 17 17.23 18.42 4.64
C LYS A 17 17.01 19.75 5.36
N GLU A 18 16.99 20.85 4.63
CA GLU A 18 16.79 22.20 5.18
C GLU A 18 15.41 22.34 5.85
N VAL A 19 14.37 21.74 5.26
CA VAL A 19 13.02 21.76 5.83
C VAL A 19 12.95 20.93 7.10
N LEU A 20 13.62 19.77 7.14
CA LEU A 20 13.69 18.93 8.34
C LEU A 20 14.39 19.66 9.49
N GLU A 21 15.49 20.37 9.22
CA GLU A 21 16.20 21.17 10.23
C GLU A 21 15.27 22.23 10.86
N GLN A 22 14.39 22.85 10.05
CA GLN A 22 13.36 23.77 10.58
C GLN A 22 12.34 23.05 11.46
N PHE A 23 11.94 21.83 11.11
CA PHE A 23 11.03 21.02 11.94
C PHE A 23 11.67 20.58 13.25
N ASP A 24 12.98 20.29 13.24
CA ASP A 24 13.74 19.87 14.43
C ASP A 24 14.08 21.05 15.36
N SER A 25 13.82 22.30 14.94
CA SER A 25 13.87 23.47 15.83
C SER A 25 12.76 23.48 16.90
N LEU A 26 11.68 22.73 16.67
CA LEU A 26 10.66 22.47 17.67
C LEU A 26 11.01 21.21 18.48
N PRO A 27 10.62 21.17 19.77
CA PRO A 27 10.70 19.94 20.55
C PRO A 27 10.09 18.75 19.79
N GLY A 28 10.83 17.63 19.77
CA GLY A 28 10.47 16.45 18.96
C GLY A 28 9.04 15.98 19.19
N HIS A 29 8.58 15.98 20.45
CA HIS A 29 7.23 15.55 20.81
C HIS A 29 6.12 16.34 20.10
N LEU A 30 6.30 17.63 19.79
CA LEU A 30 5.29 18.42 19.05
C LEU A 30 5.16 17.99 17.58
N THR A 31 6.20 17.38 17.03
CA THR A 31 6.25 16.95 15.62
C THR A 31 6.12 15.45 15.45
N GLU A 32 6.26 14.67 16.52
CA GLU A 32 6.29 13.21 16.51
C GLU A 32 5.12 12.56 17.26
N ASP A 33 4.59 13.21 18.30
CA ASP A 33 3.46 12.72 19.09
C ASP A 33 2.29 13.72 19.11
N LEU A 34 1.10 13.29 18.69
CA LEU A 34 -0.04 14.22 18.61
C LEU A 34 -0.46 14.77 19.98
N HIS A 35 -0.50 13.90 20.99
CA HIS A 35 -1.17 14.17 22.25
C HIS A 35 -0.22 14.53 23.38
N LEU A 36 1.08 14.64 23.09
CA LEU A 36 2.10 14.94 24.08
C LEU A 36 2.41 16.44 24.05
N PHE A 37 2.19 17.11 25.19
CA PHE A 37 2.48 18.52 25.37
C PHE A 37 3.15 18.73 26.73
N SER A 38 4.18 19.58 26.75
CA SER A 38 4.82 20.05 27.98
C SER A 38 4.11 21.28 28.52
N LEU A 39 4.36 21.61 29.80
CA LEU A 39 3.86 22.85 30.41
C LEU A 39 4.36 24.10 29.68
N ASN A 40 5.57 24.04 29.10
CA ASN A 40 6.13 25.15 28.33
C ASN A 40 5.35 25.35 27.02
N ASP A 41 4.92 24.27 26.36
CA ASP A 41 4.13 24.37 25.13
C ASP A 41 2.77 25.01 25.41
N LEU A 42 2.11 24.62 26.51
CA LEU A 42 0.85 25.23 26.93
C LEU A 42 1.00 26.71 27.25
N SER A 43 2.12 27.10 27.87
CA SER A 43 2.46 28.51 28.10
C SER A 43 2.68 29.26 26.78
N ALA A 44 3.41 28.67 25.83
CA ALA A 44 3.65 29.25 24.51
C ALA A 44 2.37 29.36 23.66
N VAL A 45 1.42 28.43 23.83
CA VAL A 45 0.07 28.54 23.24
C VAL A 45 -0.68 29.72 23.84
N ARG A 46 -0.68 29.85 25.18
CA ARG A 46 -1.34 30.97 25.88
C ARG A 46 -0.77 32.32 25.47
N ASN A 47 0.55 32.40 25.28
CA ASN A 47 1.25 33.61 24.87
C ASN A 47 1.07 33.92 23.37
N GLY A 48 0.58 32.95 22.58
CA GLY A 48 0.34 33.11 21.15
C GLY A 48 1.55 32.84 20.26
N ASP A 49 2.68 32.39 20.81
CA ASP A 49 3.94 32.20 20.08
C ASP A 49 4.01 30.86 19.31
N LEU A 50 3.34 29.82 19.82
CA LEU A 50 3.46 28.48 19.24
C LEU A 50 2.71 28.31 17.92
N ALA A 51 1.49 28.86 17.82
CA ALA A 51 0.65 28.69 16.65
C ALA A 51 1.22 29.34 15.37
N PRO A 52 1.79 30.56 15.40
CA PRO A 52 2.48 31.15 14.24
C PRO A 52 3.65 30.30 13.76
N ARG A 53 4.51 29.83 14.68
CA ARG A 53 5.63 28.93 14.35
C ARG A 53 5.18 27.67 13.64
N MET A 54 4.14 27.01 14.16
CA MET A 54 3.57 25.82 13.53
C MET A 54 3.03 26.13 12.12
N LYS A 55 2.32 27.26 11.95
CA LYS A 55 1.81 27.68 10.63
C LYS A 55 2.92 27.93 9.62
N GLU A 56 4.03 28.51 10.05
CA GLU A 56 5.20 28.73 9.20
C GLU A 56 5.81 27.41 8.73
N LEU A 57 6.00 26.42 9.62
CA LEU A 57 6.48 25.09 9.25
C LEU A 57 5.53 24.39 8.27
N LEU A 58 4.21 24.52 8.47
CA LEU A 58 3.21 23.98 7.54
C LEU A 58 3.35 24.61 6.15
N LYS A 59 3.58 25.92 6.08
CA LYS A 59 3.79 26.64 4.81
C LYS A 59 5.06 26.15 4.12
N LEU A 60 6.19 26.13 4.83
CA LEU A 60 7.48 25.68 4.28
C LEU A 60 7.40 24.26 3.74
N GLY A 61 6.88 23.34 4.54
CA GLY A 61 6.78 21.95 4.11
C GLY A 61 5.74 21.75 2.99
N THR A 62 4.67 22.55 2.94
CA THR A 62 3.71 22.49 1.81
C THR A 62 4.37 22.93 0.51
N ILE A 63 5.16 24.00 0.54
CA ILE A 63 5.93 24.47 -0.62
C ILE A 63 6.91 23.38 -1.08
N HIS A 64 7.66 22.78 -0.15
CA HIS A 64 8.58 21.69 -0.49
C HIS A 64 7.85 20.49 -1.09
N ALA A 65 6.78 20.02 -0.46
CA ALA A 65 6.02 18.87 -0.94
C ALA A 65 5.45 19.13 -2.35
N ALA A 66 4.98 20.34 -2.63
CA ALA A 66 4.48 20.75 -3.95
C ALA A 66 5.59 20.80 -5.02
N GLY A 67 6.78 21.31 -4.69
CA GLY A 67 7.88 21.49 -5.65
C GLY A 67 8.82 20.29 -5.79
N CYS A 68 8.80 19.33 -4.85
CA CYS A 68 9.77 18.24 -4.81
C CYS A 68 9.23 16.96 -5.48
N VAL A 69 9.88 16.52 -6.56
CA VAL A 69 9.51 15.31 -7.31
C VAL A 69 9.48 14.04 -6.46
N LEU A 70 10.37 13.92 -5.46
CA LEU A 70 10.40 12.75 -4.57
C LEU A 70 9.23 12.75 -3.59
N CYS A 71 8.79 13.93 -3.14
CA CYS A 71 7.60 14.05 -2.31
C CYS A 71 6.34 13.79 -3.14
N GLN A 72 6.25 14.37 -4.34
CA GLN A 72 5.14 14.17 -5.28
C GLN A 72 4.93 12.67 -5.59
N ALA A 73 6.00 11.92 -5.83
CA ALA A 73 5.95 10.49 -6.08
C ALA A 73 5.41 9.66 -4.88
N LYS A 74 5.46 10.20 -3.66
CA LYS A 74 4.91 9.58 -2.43
C LYS A 74 3.50 10.06 -2.10
N GLY A 75 2.97 11.01 -2.87
CA GLY A 75 1.60 11.48 -2.73
C GLY A 75 0.60 10.50 -3.33
N PHE A 76 -0.68 10.88 -3.28
CA PHE A 76 -1.79 10.06 -3.76
C PHE A 76 -2.49 10.74 -4.94
N VAL A 77 -2.79 9.97 -5.97
CA VAL A 77 -3.73 10.36 -7.03
C VAL A 77 -5.12 9.90 -6.59
N CYS A 78 -6.12 10.78 -6.70
CA CYS A 78 -7.48 10.40 -6.35
C CYS A 78 -8.07 9.48 -7.43
N GLU A 79 -8.38 8.23 -7.06
CA GLU A 79 -8.95 7.25 -8.00
C GLU A 79 -10.34 7.63 -8.53
N PHE A 80 -11.09 8.49 -7.80
CA PHE A 80 -12.43 8.90 -8.22
C PHE A 80 -12.41 9.90 -9.37
N CYS A 81 -11.52 10.90 -9.34
CA CYS A 81 -11.43 11.92 -10.38
C CYS A 81 -10.31 11.64 -11.40
N GLY A 82 -9.35 10.77 -11.06
CA GLY A 82 -8.24 10.40 -11.93
C GLY A 82 -7.27 11.55 -12.23
N ASN A 83 -7.37 12.69 -11.55
CA ASN A 83 -6.52 13.85 -11.81
C ASN A 83 -5.11 13.63 -11.24
N ASP A 84 -4.20 13.21 -12.11
CA ASP A 84 -2.80 12.94 -11.82
C ASP A 84 -1.95 14.20 -11.61
N LYS A 85 -2.43 15.37 -12.04
CA LYS A 85 -1.77 16.66 -11.80
C LYS A 85 -2.02 17.18 -10.39
N ASP A 86 -3.09 16.72 -9.74
CA ASP A 86 -3.54 17.26 -8.46
C ASP A 86 -3.26 16.30 -7.30
N ILE A 87 -1.98 16.05 -7.06
CA ILE A 87 -1.51 15.14 -6.01
C ILE A 87 -2.01 15.55 -4.62
N ILE A 88 -2.45 14.56 -3.85
CA ILE A 88 -3.00 14.72 -2.51
C ILE A 88 -2.03 14.16 -1.48
N PHE A 89 -1.90 14.88 -0.36
CA PHE A 89 -1.14 14.40 0.79
C PHE A 89 -2.01 14.24 2.04
N PRO A 90 -1.67 13.29 2.95
CA PRO A 90 -2.38 13.09 4.21
C PRO A 90 -2.47 14.33 5.11
N PHE A 91 -1.49 15.25 5.02
CA PHE A 91 -1.46 16.48 5.83
C PHE A 91 -2.36 17.60 5.28
N GLN A 92 -2.90 17.48 4.06
CA GLN A 92 -3.77 18.48 3.44
C GLN A 92 -5.23 18.30 3.88
N LEU A 93 -5.51 18.50 5.17
CA LEU A 93 -6.81 18.20 5.80
C LEU A 93 -8.01 18.87 5.11
N ASN A 94 -7.83 20.02 4.46
CA ASN A 94 -8.90 20.72 3.76
C ASN A 94 -9.28 20.09 2.41
N LYS A 95 -8.35 19.36 1.80
CA LYS A 95 -8.48 18.76 0.46
C LYS A 95 -8.60 17.24 0.52
N CYS A 96 -7.96 16.61 1.50
CA CYS A 96 -7.80 15.17 1.63
C CYS A 96 -8.82 14.57 2.61
N GLN A 97 -9.52 13.52 2.17
CA GLN A 97 -10.22 12.58 3.03
C GLN A 97 -9.50 11.23 2.95
N ARG A 98 -9.23 10.61 4.11
CA ARG A 98 -8.61 9.29 4.17
C ARG A 98 -9.64 8.22 4.44
N CYS A 99 -9.47 7.07 3.82
CA CYS A 99 -10.17 5.85 4.22
C CYS A 99 -9.68 5.42 5.61
N GLU A 100 -10.60 5.05 6.50
CA GLU A 100 -10.28 4.64 7.87
C GLU A 100 -9.65 3.24 7.92
N GLU A 101 -9.96 2.39 6.94
CA GLU A 101 -9.45 1.02 6.87
C GLU A 101 -8.09 0.91 6.18
N CYS A 102 -7.96 1.44 4.95
CA CYS A 102 -6.74 1.27 4.14
C CYS A 102 -5.85 2.52 4.09
N HIS A 103 -6.28 3.63 4.69
CA HIS A 103 -5.56 4.90 4.73
C HIS A 103 -5.23 5.52 3.36
N ALA A 104 -5.85 5.04 2.27
CA ALA A 104 -5.79 5.70 0.98
C ALA A 104 -6.38 7.12 1.07
N CYS A 105 -5.78 8.06 0.34
CA CYS A 105 -6.18 9.45 0.32
C CYS A 105 -6.98 9.77 -0.95
N TYR A 106 -8.08 10.49 -0.78
CA TYR A 106 -8.96 10.94 -1.85
C TYR A 106 -9.31 12.41 -1.63
N HIS A 107 -9.83 13.11 -2.65
CA HIS A 107 -10.36 14.45 -2.42
C HIS A 107 -11.59 14.39 -1.51
N ARG A 108 -11.73 15.35 -0.60
CA ARG A 108 -12.91 15.47 0.29
C ARG A 108 -14.24 15.52 -0.47
N ASN A 109 -14.24 16.13 -1.65
CA ASN A 109 -15.44 16.21 -2.49
C ASN A 109 -15.69 14.90 -3.26
N CYS A 110 -14.66 14.09 -3.49
CA CYS A 110 -14.79 12.81 -4.19
C CYS A 110 -15.19 11.67 -3.26
N PHE A 111 -14.62 11.64 -2.05
CA PHE A 111 -14.84 10.58 -1.07
C PHE A 111 -15.52 11.13 0.18
N ARG A 112 -16.75 10.67 0.42
CA ARG A 112 -17.48 10.92 1.66
C ARG A 112 -17.23 9.77 2.63
N ALA A 113 -17.02 10.08 3.91
CA ALA A 113 -16.91 9.05 4.95
C ALA A 113 -18.15 8.14 4.93
N GLY A 114 -17.94 6.82 4.99
CA GLY A 114 -19.01 5.82 4.89
C GLY A 114 -19.39 5.37 3.47
N LYS A 115 -18.77 5.92 2.40
CA LYS A 115 -18.86 5.33 1.06
C LYS A 115 -17.88 4.16 0.89
N ASP A 116 -18.20 3.27 -0.05
CA ASP A 116 -17.30 2.19 -0.45
C ASP A 116 -15.98 2.74 -1.00
N CYS A 117 -14.89 2.34 -0.36
CA CYS A 117 -13.54 2.70 -0.80
C CYS A 117 -13.13 1.76 -1.94
N PRO A 118 -12.80 2.28 -3.15
CA PRO A 118 -12.48 1.44 -4.31
C PRO A 118 -11.24 0.58 -4.06
N ARG A 119 -10.30 1.07 -3.24
CA ARG A 119 -9.11 0.30 -2.86
C ARG A 119 -9.45 -0.83 -1.89
N CYS A 120 -10.32 -0.60 -0.90
CA CYS A 120 -10.77 -1.65 0.01
C CYS A 120 -11.54 -2.73 -0.74
N GLN A 121 -12.40 -2.34 -1.70
CA GLN A 121 -13.13 -3.29 -2.55
C GLN A 121 -12.16 -4.21 -3.32
N ARG A 122 -11.19 -3.64 -4.05
CA ARG A 122 -10.18 -4.46 -4.76
C ARG A 122 -9.38 -5.35 -3.82
N LEU A 123 -9.09 -4.89 -2.60
CA LEU A 123 -8.38 -5.68 -1.60
C LEU A 123 -9.25 -6.83 -1.07
N ALA A 124 -10.54 -6.60 -0.83
CA ALA A 124 -11.50 -7.62 -0.40
C ALA A 124 -11.66 -8.70 -1.47
N GLU A 125 -11.91 -8.32 -2.72
CA GLU A 125 -12.02 -9.26 -3.85
C GLU A 125 -10.74 -10.09 -4.02
N ARG A 126 -9.56 -9.47 -3.84
CA ARG A 126 -8.29 -10.20 -3.89
C ARG A 126 -8.20 -11.21 -2.76
N ARG A 127 -8.60 -10.86 -1.54
CA ARG A 127 -8.59 -11.77 -0.38
C ARG A 127 -9.53 -12.96 -0.62
N GLU A 128 -10.73 -12.71 -1.12
CA GLU A 128 -11.71 -13.75 -1.43
C GLU A 128 -11.20 -14.71 -2.50
N ARG A 129 -10.63 -14.20 -3.60
CA ARG A 129 -10.03 -15.04 -4.65
C ARG A 129 -8.91 -15.94 -4.12
N MET A 130 -8.05 -15.41 -3.24
CA MET A 130 -6.98 -16.20 -2.64
C MET A 130 -7.54 -17.25 -1.67
N ALA A 131 -8.55 -16.91 -0.87
CA ALA A 131 -9.20 -17.87 0.02
C ALA A 131 -9.83 -19.04 -0.76
N ARG A 132 -10.49 -18.75 -1.89
CA ARG A 132 -11.06 -19.78 -2.76
C ARG A 132 -10.00 -20.71 -3.36
N LYS A 133 -8.91 -20.15 -3.90
CA LYS A 133 -7.80 -20.96 -4.43
C LYS A 133 -7.17 -21.85 -3.35
N ASN A 134 -6.96 -21.31 -2.16
CA ASN A 134 -6.40 -22.08 -1.05
C ASN A 134 -7.32 -23.24 -0.61
N MET A 135 -8.64 -23.12 -0.77
CA MET A 135 -9.59 -24.21 -0.52
C MET A 135 -9.54 -25.26 -1.64
N GLU A 136 -9.53 -24.83 -2.91
CA GLU A 136 -9.40 -25.71 -4.09
C GLU A 136 -8.06 -26.51 -4.03
N GLU A 137 -6.95 -25.88 -3.66
CA GLU A 137 -5.63 -26.53 -3.54
C GLU A 137 -5.55 -27.55 -2.37
N GLN A 138 -6.29 -27.31 -1.27
CA GLN A 138 -6.36 -28.25 -0.14
C GLN A 138 -7.17 -29.51 -0.48
N GLU A 139 -8.16 -29.40 -1.35
CA GLU A 139 -8.98 -30.54 -1.80
C GLU A 139 -8.20 -31.45 -2.76
N ASP A 140 -7.36 -30.88 -3.63
CA ASP A 140 -6.49 -31.66 -4.54
C ASP A 140 -5.35 -32.39 -3.80
N GLU A 141 -4.70 -31.76 -2.81
CA GLU A 141 -3.63 -32.41 -2.03
C GLU A 141 -4.14 -33.61 -1.21
N GLY A 142 -5.38 -33.56 -0.70
CA GLY A 142 -6.02 -34.68 0.00
C GLY A 142 -6.47 -35.83 -0.92
N GLY A 143 -6.81 -35.51 -2.17
CA GLY A 143 -7.14 -36.50 -3.20
C GLY A 143 -5.92 -37.26 -3.70
N ASP A 144 -4.78 -36.58 -3.83
CA ASP A 144 -3.53 -37.18 -4.30
C ASP A 144 -2.87 -38.11 -3.27
N GLU A 145 -2.95 -37.83 -1.97
CA GLU A 145 -2.46 -38.77 -0.95
C GLU A 145 -3.27 -40.08 -0.93
N MET A 146 -4.61 -40.01 -1.00
CA MET A 146 -5.45 -41.22 -1.07
C MET A 146 -5.22 -42.00 -2.37
N ASN A 147 -5.09 -41.31 -3.50
CA ASN A 147 -4.83 -41.92 -4.80
C ASN A 147 -3.43 -42.54 -4.89
N THR A 148 -2.42 -41.92 -4.29
CA THR A 148 -1.06 -42.48 -4.19
C THR A 148 -1.01 -43.68 -3.24
N TYR A 149 -1.76 -43.66 -2.13
CA TYR A 149 -1.88 -44.80 -1.22
C TYR A 149 -2.60 -45.99 -1.90
N LEU A 150 -3.73 -45.74 -2.57
CA LEU A 150 -4.45 -46.73 -3.37
C LEU A 150 -3.60 -47.28 -4.52
N ARG A 151 -2.83 -46.45 -5.23
CA ARG A 151 -1.88 -46.91 -6.26
C ARG A 151 -0.77 -47.79 -5.70
N ARG A 152 -0.24 -47.49 -4.50
CA ARG A 152 0.75 -48.34 -3.82
C ARG A 152 0.17 -49.69 -3.40
N LEU A 153 -1.11 -49.73 -2.99
CA LEU A 153 -1.80 -50.98 -2.64
C LEU A 153 -2.15 -51.83 -3.89
N LEU A 154 -2.52 -51.20 -5.00
CA LEU A 154 -2.91 -51.89 -6.23
C LEU A 154 -1.73 -52.32 -7.11
N TYR A 155 -0.58 -51.62 -7.07
CA TYR A 155 0.60 -51.91 -7.89
C TYR A 155 1.92 -51.79 -7.10
N PRO A 156 2.20 -52.71 -6.16
CA PRO A 156 3.32 -52.59 -5.21
C PRO A 156 4.74 -52.74 -5.80
N GLY A 157 4.92 -52.71 -7.13
CA GLY A 157 6.20 -52.99 -7.79
C GLY A 157 6.57 -52.13 -9.01
N LEU A 158 5.72 -51.20 -9.46
CA LEU A 158 6.07 -50.32 -10.59
C LEU A 158 6.87 -49.10 -10.08
N LYS A 159 8.20 -49.11 -10.28
CA LYS A 159 9.02 -47.90 -10.15
C LYS A 159 8.71 -46.97 -11.33
N PHE A 160 7.77 -46.06 -11.16
CA PHE A 160 7.57 -44.98 -12.11
C PHE A 160 8.75 -44.02 -12.02
N LEU A 161 9.54 -43.89 -13.10
CA LEU A 161 10.40 -42.73 -13.29
C LEU A 161 9.49 -41.50 -13.36
N LEU A 162 9.57 -40.63 -12.37
CA LEU A 162 9.07 -39.26 -12.48
C LEU A 162 9.82 -38.56 -13.63
N PRO A 163 9.14 -37.92 -14.60
CA PRO A 163 9.80 -36.88 -15.37
C PRO A 163 10.04 -35.71 -14.42
N SER A 164 11.31 -35.48 -14.08
CA SER A 164 11.76 -34.24 -13.47
C SER A 164 11.41 -33.09 -14.41
N THR A 165 10.56 -32.17 -13.93
CA THR A 165 10.49 -30.73 -14.24
C THR A 165 11.02 -30.25 -15.60
N ALA A 166 10.15 -29.64 -16.39
CA ALA A 166 10.54 -28.49 -17.21
C ALA A 166 9.45 -27.42 -17.15
N ALA A 167 9.73 -26.36 -16.38
CA ALA A 167 9.04 -25.09 -16.48
C ALA A 167 9.45 -24.42 -17.80
N SER A 168 8.49 -23.94 -18.58
CA SER A 168 8.49 -22.59 -19.20
C SER A 168 7.43 -22.48 -20.29
N GLY A 169 6.59 -21.44 -20.15
CA GLY A 169 6.23 -20.53 -21.25
C GLY A 169 5.49 -21.05 -22.48
N HIS A 170 4.41 -20.33 -22.77
CA HIS A 170 3.73 -20.15 -24.06
C HIS A 170 2.48 -20.99 -24.35
N CYS A 171 1.46 -20.22 -24.75
CA CYS A 171 0.20 -20.63 -25.33
C CYS A 171 0.40 -21.70 -26.40
N PHE A 172 -0.43 -22.74 -26.42
CA PHE A 172 -0.75 -23.40 -27.68
C PHE A 172 -2.23 -23.72 -27.78
N ASN A 173 -2.82 -23.11 -28.82
CA ASN A 173 -4.14 -23.33 -29.35
C ASN A 173 -4.40 -24.81 -29.67
N SER A 174 -5.68 -25.15 -29.66
CA SER A 174 -6.25 -26.24 -30.44
C SER A 174 -5.84 -26.14 -31.90
N ASP A 175 -5.14 -27.16 -32.42
CA ASP A 175 -5.36 -27.79 -33.73
C ASP A 175 -4.08 -28.43 -34.29
N LEU A 176 -4.26 -29.65 -34.82
CA LEU A 176 -3.46 -30.33 -35.84
C LEU A 176 -1.92 -30.33 -35.68
N PHE A 177 -1.31 -31.51 -35.50
CA PHE A 177 -0.77 -32.21 -36.66
C PHE A 177 -0.43 -33.67 -36.34
N ASN A 178 -0.78 -34.48 -37.32
CA ASN A 178 -0.73 -35.92 -37.33
C ASN A 178 0.68 -36.41 -37.70
N SER A 179 0.93 -37.68 -37.39
CA SER A 179 1.67 -38.66 -38.19
C SER A 179 3.21 -38.66 -38.25
N TYR A 180 3.72 -39.91 -38.26
CA TYR A 180 4.98 -40.44 -38.81
C TYR A 180 6.13 -40.70 -37.80
N TRP A 181 6.76 -41.87 -37.71
CA TRP A 181 6.85 -43.06 -38.59
C TRP A 181 7.09 -44.35 -37.78
N LEU A 182 6.51 -45.47 -38.22
CA LEU A 182 6.93 -46.85 -37.91
C LEU A 182 8.30 -47.16 -38.54
N SER A 183 9.25 -47.71 -37.77
CA SER A 183 10.07 -48.90 -38.08
C SER A 183 11.03 -49.18 -36.92
#